data_AF-A0A0F9VQF9-F1
#
_entry.id   AF-A0A0F9VQF9-F1
#
_cell.length_a   1.000
_cell.length_b   1.000
_cell.length_c   1.000
_cell.angle_alpha   90.00
_cell.angle_beta   90.00
_cell.angle_gamma   90.00
#
_symmetry.space_group_name_H-M   'P 1'
#
loop_
_entity.id
_entity.type
_entity.pdbx_description
1 polymer ?
#
loop_
_entity_poly.entity_id
_entity_poly.type
_entity_poly.pdbx_seq_one_letter_code
_entity_poly.pdbx_strand_id
1 'polypeptide(L)'
;MTRRSKQAEFLRTKGYVRATKAAQLVRVSPSAIYRMLEQETLDGTKIGGRWYVTLKSLIEYCGSAAKEFGLLELQRKARAR
;
A
#
# COMPACT_ATOMS: atom_id res chain seq x y z
N MET A 1 -5.25 -24.74 -14.36
CA MET A 1 -5.23 -23.50 -13.56
C MET A 1 -4.35 -23.68 -12.33
N THR A 2 -3.35 -22.84 -12.12
CA THR A 2 -2.44 -22.92 -10.97
C THR A 2 -3.10 -22.35 -9.70
N ARG A 3 -2.81 -22.92 -8.51
CA ARG A 3 -3.37 -22.49 -7.21
C ARG A 3 -3.24 -20.97 -6.96
N ARG A 4 -2.18 -20.35 -7.47
CA ARG A 4 -1.88 -18.92 -7.30
C ARG A 4 -2.87 -18.01 -8.04
N SER A 5 -3.38 -18.43 -9.19
CA SER A 5 -4.35 -17.65 -9.97
C SER A 5 -5.70 -17.55 -9.25
N LYS A 6 -6.15 -18.66 -8.65
CA LYS A 6 -7.39 -18.71 -7.85
C LYS A 6 -7.29 -17.80 -6.62
N GLN A 7 -6.12 -17.72 -6.00
CA GLN A 7 -5.87 -16.90 -4.82
C GLN A 7 -5.85 -15.39 -5.14
N ALA A 8 -5.27 -14.99 -6.27
CA ALA A 8 -5.27 -13.61 -6.72
C ALA A 8 -6.67 -13.10 -7.10
N GLU A 9 -7.53 -13.98 -7.64
CA GLU A 9 -8.92 -13.67 -7.94
C GLU A 9 -9.74 -13.51 -6.65
N PHE A 10 -9.56 -14.40 -5.67
CA PHE A 10 -10.18 -14.31 -4.35
C PHE A 10 -9.88 -12.97 -3.64
N LEU A 11 -8.63 -12.51 -3.73
CA LEU A 11 -8.23 -11.21 -3.18
C LEU A 11 -8.98 -10.03 -3.81
N ARG A 12 -9.20 -10.05 -5.13
CA ARG A 12 -9.98 -8.99 -5.80
C ARG A 12 -11.41 -8.93 -5.27
N THR A 13 -12.05 -10.09 -5.09
CA THR A 13 -13.40 -10.17 -4.52
C THR A 13 -13.45 -9.70 -3.07
N LYS A 14 -12.37 -9.91 -2.31
CA LYS A 14 -12.20 -9.45 -0.92
C LYS A 14 -11.83 -7.96 -0.80
N GLY A 15 -11.72 -7.22 -1.90
CA GLY A 15 -11.38 -5.80 -1.86
C GLY A 15 -9.89 -5.52 -1.65
N TYR A 16 -9.02 -6.43 -2.08
CA TYR A 16 -7.58 -6.18 -2.14
C TYR A 16 -7.19 -5.65 -3.51
N VAL A 17 -6.31 -4.66 -3.50
CA VAL A 17 -5.72 -4.05 -4.70
C VAL A 17 -4.23 -4.29 -4.71
N ARG A 18 -3.62 -4.37 -5.91
CA ARG A 18 -2.16 -4.47 -6.00
C ARG A 18 -1.51 -3.21 -5.42
N ALA A 19 -0.35 -3.37 -4.76
CA ALA A 19 0.41 -2.26 -4.19
C ALA A 19 0.68 -1.14 -5.21
N THR A 20 0.98 -1.47 -6.47
CA THR A 20 1.18 -0.48 -7.54
C THR A 20 -0.09 0.30 -7.88
N LYS A 21 -1.26 -0.35 -7.82
CA LYS A 21 -2.55 0.31 -8.04
C LYS A 21 -2.95 1.16 -6.82
N ALA A 22 -2.68 0.67 -5.61
CA ALA A 22 -2.88 1.43 -4.37
C ALA A 22 -2.04 2.72 -4.37
N ALA A 23 -0.78 2.63 -4.79
CA ALA A 23 0.11 3.79 -4.93
C ALA A 23 -0.48 4.87 -5.87
N GLN A 24 -1.04 4.45 -7.01
CA GLN A 24 -1.71 5.38 -7.94
C GLN A 24 -2.97 6.02 -7.33
N LEU A 25 -3.77 5.24 -6.59
CA LEU A 25 -4.99 5.74 -5.95
C LEU A 25 -4.71 6.80 -4.90
N VAL A 26 -3.64 6.64 -4.11
CA VAL A 26 -3.26 7.57 -3.04
C VAL A 26 -2.22 8.60 -3.52
N ARG A 27 -1.84 8.57 -4.81
CA ARG A 27 -0.80 9.43 -5.41
C ARG A 27 0.53 9.41 -4.65
N VAL A 28 0.92 8.26 -4.11
CA VAL A 28 2.21 8.07 -3.44
C VAL A 28 3.13 7.21 -4.31
N SER A 29 4.43 7.29 -4.05
CA SER A 29 5.39 6.38 -4.68
C SER A 29 5.13 4.92 -4.29
N PRO A 30 5.25 3.95 -5.22
CA PRO A 30 5.12 2.53 -4.90
C PRO A 30 6.07 2.09 -3.79
N SER A 31 7.30 2.62 -3.75
CA SER A 31 8.28 2.37 -2.69
C SER A 31 7.79 2.77 -1.30
N ALA A 32 6.97 3.82 -1.19
CA ALA A 32 6.35 4.20 0.07
C ALA A 32 5.33 3.15 0.52
N ILE A 33 4.47 2.67 -0.38
CA ILE A 33 3.51 1.59 -0.08
C ILE A 33 4.23 0.31 0.34
N TYR A 34 5.31 -0.07 -0.36
CA TYR A 34 6.10 -1.26 0.03
C TYR A 34 6.70 -1.10 1.43
N ARG A 35 7.29 0.05 1.72
CA ARG A 35 7.83 0.34 3.06
C ARG A 35 6.73 0.31 4.12
N MET A 36 5.55 0.85 3.85
CA MET A 36 4.40 0.82 4.78
C MET A 36 3.90 -0.59 5.04
N LEU A 37 3.94 -1.47 4.03
CA LEU A 37 3.62 -2.89 4.19
C LEU A 37 4.69 -3.62 5.02
N GLU A 38 5.96 -3.30 4.82
CA GLU A 38 7.07 -3.86 5.61
C GLU A 38 7.06 -3.37 7.06
N GLN A 39 6.59 -2.15 7.30
CA GLN A 39 6.42 -1.56 8.63
C GLN A 39 5.06 -1.89 9.25
N GLU A 40 4.29 -2.79 8.65
CA GLU A 40 2.96 -3.23 9.13
C GLU A 40 1.97 -2.07 9.37
N THR A 41 2.21 -0.93 8.73
CA THR A 41 1.37 0.28 8.81
C THR A 41 0.15 0.16 7.90
N LEU A 42 0.24 -0.68 6.86
CA LEU A 42 -0.87 -1.03 5.97
C LEU A 42 -1.07 -2.54 5.99
N ASP A 43 -2.32 -2.97 6.05
CA ASP A 43 -2.67 -4.38 5.93
C ASP A 43 -2.55 -4.86 4.49
N GLY A 44 -1.70 -5.85 4.27
CA GLY A 44 -1.55 -6.47 2.98
C GLY A 44 -0.97 -7.87 3.03
N THR A 45 -0.99 -8.53 1.87
CA THR A 45 -0.51 -9.90 1.72
C THR A 45 0.30 -10.06 0.44
N LYS A 46 1.26 -10.98 0.47
CA LYS A 46 2.14 -11.30 -0.65
C LYS A 46 1.69 -12.59 -1.33
N ILE A 47 1.26 -12.49 -2.59
CA ILE A 47 0.83 -13.65 -3.39
C ILE A 47 1.66 -13.70 -4.67
N GLY A 48 2.35 -14.83 -4.88
CA GLY A 48 3.12 -15.08 -6.10
C GLY A 48 4.18 -14.01 -6.37
N GLY A 49 4.81 -13.48 -5.31
CA GLY A 49 5.83 -12.44 -5.41
C GLY A 49 5.29 -11.01 -5.54
N ARG A 50 3.97 -10.81 -5.57
CA ARG A 50 3.35 -9.49 -5.67
C ARG A 50 2.62 -9.14 -4.38
N TRP A 51 2.74 -7.89 -3.95
CA TRP A 51 2.03 -7.36 -2.80
C TRP A 51 0.64 -6.84 -3.16
N TYR A 52 -0.31 -7.15 -2.29
CA TYR A 52 -1.69 -6.71 -2.34
C TYR A 52 -2.05 -6.04 -1.03
N VAL A 53 -2.70 -4.88 -1.11
CA VAL A 53 -3.10 -4.05 0.02
C VAL A 53 -4.62 -4.09 0.13
N THR A 54 -5.12 -4.14 1.35
CA THR A 54 -6.55 -4.10 1.61
C THR A 54 -7.07 -2.68 1.39
N LEU A 55 -8.16 -2.50 0.64
CA LEU A 55 -8.75 -1.18 0.42
C LEU A 55 -9.15 -0.49 1.73
N LYS A 56 -9.61 -1.27 2.72
CA LYS A 56 -9.99 -0.75 4.04
C LYS A 56 -8.83 -0.02 4.72
N SER A 57 -7.70 -0.70 4.87
CA SER A 57 -6.47 -0.14 5.47
C SER A 57 -5.94 1.06 4.65
N LEU A 58 -6.08 1.02 3.32
CA LEU A 58 -5.73 2.15 2.44
C LEU A 58 -6.62 3.38 2.67
N ILE A 59 -7.92 3.19 2.88
CA ILE A 59 -8.89 4.26 3.17
C ILE A 59 -8.63 4.83 4.57
N GLU A 60 -8.40 3.97 5.57
CA GLU A 60 -8.04 4.37 6.94
C GLU A 60 -6.74 5.18 6.94
N TYR A 61 -5.75 4.75 6.16
CA TYR A 61 -4.52 5.49 5.95
C TYR A 61 -4.79 6.82 5.25
N CYS A 62 -5.57 6.88 4.17
CA CYS A 62 -5.87 8.15 3.50
C CYS A 62 -6.66 9.12 4.39
N GLY A 63 -7.60 8.60 5.17
CA GLY A 63 -8.38 9.37 6.15
C GLY A 63 -7.52 9.93 7.28
N SER A 64 -6.54 9.15 7.74
CA SER A 64 -5.55 9.58 8.74
C SER A 64 -4.48 10.49 8.15
N ALA A 65 -4.05 10.23 6.92
CA ALA A 65 -2.95 10.92 6.27
C ALA A 65 -3.32 12.33 5.79
N ALA A 66 -4.61 12.67 5.72
CA ALA A 66 -5.06 14.06 5.71
C ALA A 66 -4.47 14.89 6.87
N LYS A 67 -4.02 14.25 7.96
CA LYS A 67 -3.31 14.90 9.09
C LYS A 67 -1.78 14.79 9.02
N GLU A 68 -1.19 13.80 8.34
CA GLU A 68 0.25 13.50 8.43
C GLU A 68 1.09 13.82 7.17
N PHE A 69 0.46 14.03 6.01
CA PHE A 69 1.21 14.30 4.76
C PHE A 69 2.08 15.58 4.81
N GLY A 70 1.87 16.47 5.79
CA GLY A 70 2.73 17.63 6.01
C GLY A 70 4.10 17.35 6.64
N LEU A 71 4.30 16.23 7.34
CA LEU A 71 5.48 16.03 8.21
C LEU A 71 6.57 15.14 7.61
N LEU A 72 6.23 14.18 6.75
CA LEU A 72 7.19 13.21 6.20
C LEU A 72 7.98 13.69 4.98
N GLU A 73 7.42 14.61 4.17
CA GLU A 73 8.20 15.27 3.10
C GLU A 73 9.18 16.31 3.66
N LEU A 74 8.84 16.94 4.79
CA LEU A 74 9.72 17.91 5.48
C LEU A 74 10.99 17.24 6.03
N GLN A 75 10.85 16.00 6.53
CA GLN A 75 11.97 15.20 7.07
C GLN A 75 12.96 14.74 5.99
N ARG A 76 12.52 14.59 4.72
CA ARG A 76 13.40 14.17 3.61
C ARG A 76 14.24 15.32 3.05
N LYS A 77 13.76 16.56 3.10
CA LYS A 77 14.56 17.74 2.72
C LYS A 77 15.62 18.12 3.76
N ALA A 78 15.46 17.71 5.02
CA ALA A 78 16.40 18.04 6.09
C ALA A 78 17.67 17.16 6.12
N ARG A 79 17.67 15.99 5.46
CA ARG A 79 18.80 15.02 5.53
C ARG A 79 19.71 15.02 4.31
N ALA A 80 19.48 15.92 3.35
CA ALA A 80 20.29 16.09 2.14
C ALA A 80 21.14 17.38 2.18
N ARG A 81 21.47 17.88 3.37
CA ARG A 81 22.39 18.99 3.58
C ARG A 81 23.47 18.61 4.58
#